data_AF-A0A9J6H5V0-F1
#
_entry.id   AF-A0A9J6H5V0-F1
#
_cell.length_a   1.000
_cell.length_b   1.000
_cell.length_c   1.000
_cell.angle_alpha   90.00
_cell.angle_beta   90.00
_cell.angle_gamma   90.00
#
_symmetry.space_group_name_H-M   'P 1'
#
loop_
_entity.id
_entity.type
_entity.pdbx_description
1 polymer ?
#
loop_
_entity_poly.entity_id
_entity_poly.type
_entity_poly.pdbx_seq_one_letter_code
_entity_poly.pdbx_strand_id
1 'polypeptide(L)'
;MPVGYFFTKSCTGADLAETIVYVLKKTEELGFEIIRLVTDNHRINVTGMDILCQGQATTVTAHPADPSRHLFLAFDQCHILKNVRSQFLAKEVGANKQRPAAFLKLLYRMQLKSTVKPVRFLTRKHL
;
A
#
# COMPACT_ATOMS: atom_id res chain seq x y z
N MET A 1 9.44 -14.70 11.37
CA MET A 1 8.59 -15.49 12.28
C MET A 1 7.18 -14.94 12.19
N PRO A 2 6.18 -15.73 11.77
CA PRO A 2 4.78 -15.32 11.89
C PRO A 2 4.37 -15.29 13.38
N VAL A 3 3.75 -14.20 13.82
CA VAL A 3 3.33 -14.00 15.23
C VAL A 3 1.80 -14.04 15.43
N GLY A 4 1.04 -14.16 14.35
CA GLY A 4 -0.41 -14.27 14.38
C GLY A 4 -0.96 -14.84 13.08
N TYR A 5 -1.98 -15.68 13.18
CA TYR A 5 -2.70 -16.24 12.06
C TYR A 5 -4.16 -16.46 12.48
N PHE A 6 -5.08 -15.79 11.80
CA PHE A 6 -6.48 -15.72 12.20
C PHE A 6 -7.38 -16.07 11.01
N PHE A 7 -8.33 -16.96 11.22
CA PHE A 7 -9.39 -17.22 10.26
C PHE A 7 -10.51 -16.23 10.50
N THR A 8 -10.84 -15.44 9.49
CA THR A 8 -11.90 -14.45 9.56
C THR A 8 -12.91 -14.68 8.45
N LYS A 9 -14.20 -14.59 8.76
CA LYS A 9 -15.27 -14.54 7.75
C LYS A 9 -15.74 -13.09 7.67
N SER A 10 -15.51 -12.43 6.54
CA SER A 10 -15.89 -11.02 6.31
C SER A 10 -15.31 -10.04 7.34
N CYS A 11 -13.99 -10.06 7.52
CA CYS A 11 -13.27 -9.14 8.42
C CYS A 11 -13.60 -7.67 8.11
N THR A 12 -14.13 -6.95 9.10
CA THR A 12 -14.36 -5.51 9.01
C THR A 12 -13.10 -4.73 9.40
N GLY A 13 -13.08 -3.41 9.13
CA GLY A 13 -11.97 -2.57 9.58
C GLY A 13 -11.82 -2.53 11.11
N ALA A 14 -12.93 -2.65 11.84
CA ALA A 14 -12.91 -2.69 13.31
C ALA A 14 -12.31 -4.01 13.83
N ASP A 15 -12.74 -5.15 13.28
CA ASP A 15 -12.19 -6.47 13.65
C ASP A 15 -10.68 -6.51 13.38
N LEU A 16 -10.25 -5.93 12.26
CA LEU A 16 -8.84 -5.84 11.91
C LEU A 16 -8.06 -4.95 12.90
N ALA A 17 -8.57 -3.77 13.24
CA ALA A 17 -7.92 -2.87 14.19
C ALA A 17 -7.77 -3.52 15.57
N GLU A 18 -8.80 -4.21 16.05
CA GLU A 18 -8.76 -4.97 17.31
C GLU A 18 -7.70 -6.08 17.25
N THR A 19 -7.68 -6.85 16.16
CA THR A 19 -6.68 -7.92 15.94
C THR A 19 -5.26 -7.35 15.93
N ILE A 20 -5.05 -6.22 15.25
CA ILE A 20 -3.75 -5.54 15.20
C ILE A 20 -3.28 -5.13 16.60
N VAL A 21 -4.15 -4.49 17.39
CA VAL A 21 -3.83 -4.07 18.77
C VAL A 21 -3.53 -5.28 19.65
N TYR A 22 -4.31 -6.35 19.53
CA TYR A 22 -4.08 -7.59 20.27
C TYR A 22 -2.71 -8.19 19.96
N VAL A 23 -2.37 -8.35 18.68
CA VAL A 23 -1.06 -8.91 18.25
C VAL A 23 0.09 -8.00 18.68
N LEU A 24 -0.05 -6.68 18.54
CA LEU A 24 0.93 -5.69 19.00
C LEU A 24 1.24 -5.88 20.48
N LYS A 25 0.22 -5.84 21.33
CA LYS A 25 0.36 -6.00 22.79
C LYS A 25 0.99 -7.34 23.16
N LYS A 26 0.50 -8.44 22.58
CA LYS A 26 1.06 -9.78 22.86
C LYS A 26 2.50 -9.95 22.41
N THR A 27 2.88 -9.33 21.31
CA THR A 27 4.26 -9.38 20.83
C THR A 27 5.18 -8.57 21.73
N GLU A 28 4.72 -7.42 22.24
CA GLU A 28 5.52 -6.62 23.18
C GLU A 28 5.62 -7.21 24.58
N GLU A 29 4.58 -7.90 25.06
CA GLU A 29 4.63 -8.68 26.31
C GLU A 29 5.77 -9.74 26.29
N LEU A 30 6.19 -10.19 25.11
CA LEU A 30 7.31 -11.12 24.92
C LEU A 30 8.68 -10.43 24.87
N GLY A 31 8.74 -9.11 25.03
CA GLY A 31 9.97 -8.31 25.04
C GLY A 31 10.41 -7.77 23.68
N PHE A 32 9.59 -7.91 22.64
CA PHE A 32 9.85 -7.24 21.36
C PHE A 32 9.36 -5.79 21.40
N GLU A 33 10.00 -4.92 20.64
CA GLU A 33 9.57 -3.53 20.47
C GLU A 33 9.05 -3.33 19.04
N ILE A 34 7.77 -3.00 18.90
CA ILE A 34 7.18 -2.77 17.57
C ILE A 34 7.13 -1.29 17.27
N ILE A 35 7.95 -0.86 16.30
CA ILE A 35 8.05 0.55 15.91
C ILE A 35 7.15 0.91 14.73
N ARG A 36 6.78 -0.05 13.88
CA ARG A 36 6.11 0.22 12.61
C ARG A 36 5.10 -0.86 12.22
N LEU A 37 3.95 -0.41 11.73
CA LEU A 37 2.93 -1.22 11.09
C LEU A 37 2.91 -0.93 9.59
N VAL A 38 2.94 -1.99 8.78
CA VAL A 38 2.82 -1.91 7.32
C VAL A 38 1.67 -2.77 6.85
N THR A 39 0.74 -2.19 6.09
CA THR A 39 -0.42 -2.89 5.51
C THR A 39 -0.47 -2.69 3.99
N ASP A 40 -1.25 -3.48 3.26
CA ASP A 40 -1.58 -3.12 1.88
C ASP A 40 -2.58 -1.94 1.85
N ASN A 41 -2.80 -1.35 0.68
CA ASN A 41 -3.72 -0.22 0.51
C ASN A 41 -5.16 -0.66 0.15
N HIS A 42 -5.62 -1.80 0.68
CA HIS A 42 -7.00 -2.28 0.53
C HIS A 42 -7.96 -1.54 1.47
N ARG A 43 -9.23 -1.38 1.07
CA ARG A 43 -10.23 -0.57 1.80
C ARG A 43 -10.34 -0.94 3.29
N ILE A 44 -10.37 -2.24 3.60
CA ILE A 44 -10.49 -2.71 5.00
C ILE A 44 -9.26 -2.31 5.83
N ASN A 45 -8.06 -2.40 5.24
CA ASN A 45 -6.83 -1.99 5.90
C ASN A 45 -6.80 -0.48 6.11
N VAL A 46 -7.22 0.32 5.13
CA VAL A 46 -7.36 1.77 5.30
C VAL A 46 -8.31 2.08 6.46
N THR A 47 -9.49 1.47 6.50
CA THR A 47 -10.44 1.67 7.61
C THR A 47 -9.88 1.22 8.97
N GLY A 48 -9.15 0.10 9.02
CA GLY A 48 -8.49 -0.34 10.26
C GLY A 48 -7.43 0.66 10.73
N MET A 49 -6.66 1.22 9.80
CA MET A 49 -5.65 2.25 10.09
C MET A 49 -6.30 3.57 10.54
N ASP A 50 -7.42 3.97 9.92
CA ASP A 50 -8.22 5.12 10.35
C ASP A 50 -8.66 4.96 11.83
N ILE A 51 -9.18 3.78 12.17
CA ILE A 51 -9.60 3.47 13.56
C ILE A 51 -8.40 3.55 14.52
N LEU A 52 -7.24 3.00 14.15
CA LEU A 52 -6.00 3.09 14.96
C LEU A 52 -5.51 4.54 15.15
N CYS A 53 -5.78 5.41 14.19
CA CYS A 53 -5.49 6.84 14.25
C CYS A 53 -6.58 7.66 14.94
N GLN A 54 -7.68 7.06 15.39
CA GLN A 54 -8.85 7.75 15.93
C GLN A 54 -9.45 8.78 14.95
N GLY A 55 -9.35 8.51 13.64
CA GLY A 55 -9.73 9.47 12.61
C GLY A 55 -9.14 9.11 11.26
N GLN A 56 -8.83 10.10 10.42
CA GLN A 56 -8.16 9.82 9.16
C GLN A 56 -6.75 9.28 9.40
N ALA A 57 -6.38 8.21 8.69
CA ALA A 57 -5.06 7.59 8.79
C ALA A 57 -3.94 8.61 8.54
N THR A 58 -3.04 8.70 9.50
CA THR A 58 -1.82 9.51 9.47
C THR A 58 -0.59 8.60 9.38
N THR A 59 0.60 9.18 9.28
CA THR A 59 1.86 8.43 9.28
C THR A 59 2.32 8.00 10.67
N VAL A 60 1.67 8.49 11.73
CA VAL A 60 2.04 8.22 13.12
C VAL A 60 0.82 8.25 14.02
N THR A 61 0.76 7.31 14.97
CA THR A 61 -0.21 7.28 16.07
C THR A 61 0.49 6.92 17.38
N ALA A 62 -0.18 7.09 18.51
CA ALA A 62 0.33 6.63 19.81
C ALA A 62 0.41 5.09 19.84
N HIS A 63 1.47 4.54 20.42
CA HIS A 63 1.65 3.09 20.44
C HIS A 63 0.62 2.41 21.37
N PRO A 64 -0.16 1.41 20.91
CA PRO A 64 -1.28 0.85 21.68
C PRO A 64 -0.89 0.13 22.99
N ALA A 65 0.35 -0.33 23.09
CA ALA A 65 0.88 -0.96 24.31
C ALA A 65 1.56 0.05 25.25
N ASP A 66 1.96 1.22 24.73
CA ASP A 66 2.69 2.24 25.49
C ASP A 66 2.44 3.62 24.86
N PRO A 67 1.52 4.41 25.43
CA PRO A 67 1.16 5.72 24.87
C PRO A 67 2.31 6.74 24.79
N SER A 68 3.45 6.51 25.47
CA SER A 68 4.62 7.39 25.40
C SER A 68 5.44 7.21 24.12
N ARG A 69 5.25 6.10 23.40
CA ARG A 69 5.94 5.79 22.14
C ARG A 69 5.06 6.03 20.93
N HIS A 70 5.72 6.19 19.79
CA HIS A 70 5.08 6.34 18.49
C HIS A 70 5.01 4.99 17.77
N LEU A 71 3.87 4.71 17.15
CA LEU A 71 3.73 3.66 16.15
C LEU A 71 3.69 4.31 14.76
N PHE A 72 4.67 4.01 13.92
CA PHE A 72 4.72 4.52 12.55
C PHE A 72 3.85 3.66 11.63
N LEU A 73 3.04 4.32 10.83
CA LEU A 73 2.05 3.69 9.95
C LEU A 73 2.46 3.89 8.49
N ALA A 74 2.40 2.82 7.70
CA ALA A 74 2.68 2.90 6.27
C ALA A 74 1.86 1.90 5.46
N PHE A 75 1.64 2.24 4.20
CA PHE A 75 1.18 1.28 3.21
C PHE A 75 2.36 0.72 2.42
N ASP A 76 2.23 -0.53 1.96
CA ASP A 76 3.23 -1.16 1.11
C ASP A 76 3.40 -0.37 -0.20
N GLN A 77 4.63 0.09 -0.40
CA GLN A 77 5.06 0.86 -1.57
C GLN A 77 4.81 0.12 -2.88
N CYS A 78 4.95 -1.21 -2.89
CA CYS A 78 4.76 -1.98 -4.12
C CYS A 78 3.29 -1.95 -4.57
N HIS A 79 2.35 -1.97 -3.63
CA HIS A 79 0.92 -1.86 -3.93
C HIS A 79 0.55 -0.44 -4.36
N ILE A 80 1.15 0.60 -3.76
CA ILE A 80 1.00 1.99 -4.20
C ILE A 80 1.47 2.15 -5.65
N LEU A 81 2.68 1.68 -5.99
CA LEU A 81 3.22 1.78 -7.34
C LEU A 81 2.37 1.04 -8.38
N LYS A 82 1.86 -0.15 -8.03
CA LYS A 82 0.92 -0.89 -8.89
C LYS A 82 -0.37 -0.08 -9.12
N ASN A 83 -0.93 0.52 -8.07
CA ASN A 83 -2.13 1.35 -8.17
C ASN A 83 -1.89 2.59 -9.04
N VAL A 84 -0.78 3.31 -8.83
CA VAL A 84 -0.38 4.45 -9.65
C VAL A 84 -0.25 4.04 -11.11
N ARG A 85 0.47 2.95 -11.41
CA ARG A 85 0.59 2.42 -12.77
C ARG A 85 -0.78 2.16 -13.40
N SER A 86 -1.69 1.50 -12.69
CA SER A 86 -3.04 1.22 -13.19
C SER A 86 -3.82 2.50 -13.51
N GLN A 87 -3.73 3.53 -12.66
CA GLN A 87 -4.36 4.83 -12.94
C GLN A 87 -3.71 5.53 -14.15
N PHE A 88 -2.38 5.50 -14.26
CA PHE A 88 -1.63 6.05 -15.40
C PHE A 88 -2.00 5.40 -16.74
N LEU A 89 -2.35 4.11 -16.74
CA LEU A 89 -2.78 3.38 -17.93
C LEU A 89 -4.24 3.65 -18.30
N ALA A 90 -5.12 3.81 -17.30
CA ALA A 90 -6.56 3.88 -17.50
C ALA A 90 -7.12 5.30 -17.63
N LYS A 91 -6.49 6.29 -16.99
CA LYS A 91 -7.07 7.63 -16.81
C LYS A 91 -6.25 8.74 -17.45
N GLU A 92 -6.92 9.85 -17.63
CA GLU A 92 -6.29 11.15 -17.86
C GLU A 92 -5.72 11.68 -16.55
N VAL A 93 -4.49 12.17 -16.59
CA VAL A 93 -3.72 12.61 -15.42
C VAL A 93 -3.33 14.08 -15.59
N GLY A 94 -3.38 14.83 -14.49
CA GLY A 94 -3.04 16.25 -14.43
C GLY A 94 -4.14 17.19 -14.92
N ALA A 95 -3.97 18.49 -14.67
CA ALA A 95 -4.96 19.53 -15.02
C ALA A 95 -5.28 19.57 -16.53
N ASN A 96 -4.29 19.23 -17.36
CA ASN A 96 -4.39 19.22 -18.82
C ASN A 96 -4.99 17.92 -19.38
N LYS A 97 -5.49 17.02 -18.51
CA LYS A 97 -6.11 15.74 -18.90
C LYS A 97 -5.28 14.93 -19.91
N GLN A 98 -3.97 14.85 -19.68
CA GLN A 98 -3.09 14.11 -20.58
C GLN A 98 -3.34 12.62 -20.38
N ARG A 99 -3.28 11.82 -21.46
CA ARG A 99 -3.26 10.35 -21.36
C ARG A 99 -1.82 9.84 -21.44
N PRO A 100 -1.15 9.56 -20.31
CA PRO A 100 0.25 9.12 -20.31
C PRO A 100 0.43 7.80 -21.09
N ALA A 101 -0.59 6.93 -21.04
CA ALA A 101 -0.63 5.68 -21.78
C ALA A 101 -0.48 5.86 -23.31
N ALA A 102 -0.91 6.99 -23.88
CA ALA A 102 -0.79 7.25 -25.31
C ALA A 102 0.68 7.39 -25.74
N PHE A 103 1.47 8.12 -24.96
CA PHE A 103 2.92 8.27 -25.19
C PHE A 103 3.65 6.94 -25.04
N LEU A 104 3.32 6.15 -24.02
CA LEU A 104 3.86 4.80 -23.83
C LEU A 104 3.53 3.87 -25.00
N LYS A 105 2.29 3.90 -25.51
CA LYS A 105 1.87 3.11 -26.68
C LYS A 105 2.59 3.56 -27.96
N LEU A 106 2.77 4.86 -28.14
CA LEU A 106 3.52 5.42 -29.27
C LEU A 106 4.99 4.98 -29.23
N LEU A 107 5.65 5.16 -28.08
CA LEU A 107 7.02 4.73 -27.87
C LEU A 107 7.19 3.22 -28.11
N TYR A 108 6.25 2.41 -27.60
CA TYR A 108 6.22 0.97 -27.87
C TYR A 108 6.12 0.64 -29.35
N ARG A 109 5.27 1.35 -30.11
CA ARG A 109 5.15 1.16 -31.56
C ARG A 109 6.40 1.58 -32.32
N MET A 110 7.06 2.66 -31.91
CA MET A 110 8.31 3.12 -32.52
C MET A 110 9.44 2.09 -32.37
N GLN A 111 9.60 1.52 -31.17
CA GLN A 111 10.67 0.53 -30.92
C GLN A 111 10.40 -0.86 -31.54
N LEU A 112 9.15 -1.19 -31.91
CA LEU A 112 8.85 -2.46 -32.60
C LEU A 112 9.56 -2.58 -33.95
N LYS A 113 9.77 -1.44 -34.63
CA LYS A 113 10.43 -1.38 -35.93
C LYS A 113 11.93 -1.07 -35.83
N SER A 114 12.46 -0.90 -34.62
CA SER A 114 13.84 -0.49 -34.41
C SER A 114 14.74 -1.70 -34.10
N THR A 115 15.91 -1.74 -34.73
CA THR A 115 16.96 -2.72 -34.43
C THR A 115 17.49 -2.54 -33.01
N VAL A 116 17.60 -1.28 -32.54
CA VAL A 116 17.99 -0.94 -31.17
C VAL A 116 16.76 -0.45 -30.41
N LYS A 117 16.44 -1.10 -29.29
CA LYS A 117 15.31 -0.72 -28.43
C LYS A 117 15.80 0.23 -27.34
N PRO A 118 15.46 1.53 -27.37
CA PRO A 118 15.91 2.48 -26.36
C PRO A 118 15.37 2.15 -24.96
N VAL A 119 14.18 1.54 -24.90
CA VAL A 119 13.53 1.11 -23.66
C VAL A 119 13.36 -0.42 -23.66
N ARG A 120 14.46 -1.13 -23.45
CA ARG A 120 14.55 -2.61 -23.55
C ARG A 120 13.43 -3.35 -22.82
N PHE A 121 13.02 -2.88 -21.65
CA PHE A 121 12.04 -3.58 -20.80
C PHE A 121 10.58 -3.20 -21.07
N LEU A 122 10.30 -2.22 -21.95
CA LEU A 122 8.93 -1.87 -22.31
C LEU A 122 8.34 -2.93 -23.25
N THR A 123 7.61 -3.87 -22.67
CA THR A 123 6.90 -4.95 -23.40
C THR A 123 5.39 -4.73 -23.41
N ARG A 124 4.65 -5.51 -24.22
CA ARG A 124 3.17 -5.47 -24.25
C ARG A 124 2.52 -5.65 -22.88
N LYS A 125 3.14 -6.39 -21.94
CA LYS A 125 2.64 -6.58 -20.57
C LYS A 125 2.64 -5.30 -19.71
N HIS A 126 3.39 -4.29 -20.14
CA HIS A 126 3.49 -3.01 -19.43
C HIS A 126 2.41 -2.01 -19.86
N LEU A 127 1.74 -2.25 -21.00
CA LEU A 127 0.69 -1.40 -21.58
C LEU A 127 -0.72 -1.81 -21.19
#